data_AF-A0A6P8PTD0-F1
#
_entry.id   AF-A0A6P8PTD0-F1
#
_cell.length_a   1.000
_cell.length_b   1.000
_cell.length_c   1.000
_cell.angle_alpha   90.00
_cell.angle_beta   90.00
_cell.angle_gamma   90.00
#
_symmetry.space_group_name_H-M   'P 1'
#
loop_
_entity.id
_entity.type
_entity.pdbx_description
1 polymer ?
#
loop_
_entity_poly.entity_id
_entity_poly.type
_entity_poly.pdbx_seq_one_letter_code
_entity_poly.pdbx_strand_id
1 'polypeptide(L)'
;MLDASVPACFLCLLALSSACYIQNCPRGGKRSFPDTEVRQCIPCGPGNRGRCFGPSICCGEEVGCYFGTSETVRCIEENYLPSPCESGGKPCTMGGRCAAPGICCNDESCTLDSSCLDESKERKKVSIDKNITVMDGSASDILLKLMQMANRQ
;
A
#
# COMPACT_ATOMS: atom_id res chain seq x y z
N MET A 1 60.06 14.67 34.61
CA MET A 1 58.99 13.65 34.50
C MET A 1 57.65 14.26 34.03
N LEU A 2 57.67 15.36 33.26
CA LEU A 2 56.45 16.00 32.73
C LEU A 2 56.40 15.97 31.18
N ASP A 3 57.53 15.71 30.51
CA ASP A 3 57.61 15.75 29.03
C ASP A 3 56.94 14.58 28.32
N ALA A 4 56.83 13.42 28.97
CA ALA A 4 56.15 12.24 28.43
C ALA A 4 54.63 12.27 28.67
N SER A 5 54.14 13.12 29.60
CA SER A 5 52.71 13.15 29.93
C SER A 5 51.90 13.92 28.89
N VAL A 6 52.47 14.96 28.28
CA VAL A 6 51.81 15.76 27.24
C VAL A 6 51.47 14.93 25.99
N PRO A 7 52.41 14.22 25.35
CA PRO A 7 52.09 13.39 24.17
C PRO A 7 51.16 12.23 24.52
N ALA A 8 51.28 11.63 25.71
CA ALA A 8 50.36 10.59 26.18
C ALA A 8 48.92 11.14 26.35
N CYS A 9 48.76 12.34 26.92
CA CYS A 9 47.47 13.00 27.04
C CYS A 9 46.86 13.33 25.67
N PHE A 10 47.64 13.81 24.71
CA PHE A 10 47.16 14.07 23.34
C PHE A 10 46.69 12.79 22.64
N LEU A 11 47.43 11.69 22.77
CA LEU A 11 47.04 10.39 22.21
C LEU A 11 45.75 9.85 22.85
N CYS A 12 45.58 10.02 24.16
CA CYS A 12 44.34 9.68 24.85
C CYS A 12 43.16 10.51 24.33
N LEU A 13 43.30 11.84 24.22
CA LEU A 13 42.23 12.71 23.71
C LEU A 13 41.85 12.38 22.26
N LEU A 14 42.83 12.07 21.41
CA LEU A 14 42.58 11.62 20.04
C LEU A 14 41.82 10.29 20.00
N ALA A 15 42.23 9.30 20.81
CA ALA A 15 41.54 8.01 20.90
C ALA A 15 40.09 8.17 21.39
N LEU A 16 39.86 8.97 22.45
CA LEU A 16 38.51 9.27 22.94
C LEU A 16 37.65 10.03 21.91
N SER A 17 38.24 10.94 21.12
CA SER A 17 37.52 11.65 20.06
C SER A 17 37.13 10.72 18.89
N SER A 18 37.95 9.71 18.59
CA SER A 18 37.65 8.71 17.54
C SER A 18 36.61 7.68 17.96
N ALA A 19 36.52 7.36 19.27
CA ALA A 19 35.60 6.38 19.81
C ALA A 19 34.13 6.87 19.85
N CYS A 20 33.89 8.18 19.76
CA CYS A 20 32.55 8.77 19.72
C CYS A 20 32.08 9.18 18.30
N TYR A 21 32.79 8.77 17.25
CA TYR A 21 32.36 9.02 15.88
C TYR A 21 31.55 7.84 15.35
N ILE A 22 30.32 7.69 15.85
CA ILE A 22 29.34 6.75 15.28
C ILE A 22 29.02 7.21 13.86
N GLN A 23 29.68 6.59 12.88
CA GLN A 23 29.40 6.78 11.45
C GLN A 23 28.19 5.98 10.95
N ASN A 24 27.74 5.01 11.76
CA ASN A 24 26.57 4.18 11.49
C ASN A 24 25.45 4.48 12.48
N CYS A 25 25.04 5.75 12.60
CA CYS A 25 23.80 6.04 13.31
C CYS A 25 22.66 5.41 12.51
N PRO A 26 21.79 4.59 13.13
CA PRO A 26 20.59 4.11 12.46
C PRO A 26 19.80 5.33 11.96
N ARG A 27 19.26 5.21 10.76
CA ARG A 27 18.57 6.30 10.08
C ARG A 27 17.30 6.62 10.86
N GLY A 28 17.29 7.74 11.59
CA GLY A 28 16.14 8.21 12.37
C GLY A 28 16.47 8.53 13.83
N GLY A 29 16.52 9.82 14.17
CA GLY A 29 16.51 10.31 15.55
C GLY A 29 15.10 10.76 15.97
N LYS A 30 14.86 10.96 17.28
CA LYS A 30 13.53 11.35 17.82
C LYS A 30 12.91 12.64 17.23
N ARG A 31 13.65 13.39 16.40
CA ARG A 31 13.25 14.66 15.78
C ARG A 31 13.50 14.72 14.27
N SER A 32 13.94 13.62 13.64
CA SER A 32 14.38 13.65 12.25
C SER A 32 13.26 13.52 11.22
N PHE A 33 12.02 13.37 11.67
CA PHE A 33 10.86 13.48 10.79
C PHE A 33 10.07 14.72 11.21
N PRO A 34 10.35 15.90 10.63
CA PRO A 34 9.30 16.89 10.49
C PRO A 34 8.13 16.24 9.73
N ASP A 35 6.93 16.78 9.89
CA ASP A 35 5.65 16.38 9.28
C ASP A 35 5.76 16.30 7.74
N THR A 36 6.46 15.27 7.27
CA THR A 36 6.85 15.07 5.88
C THR A 36 5.72 14.26 5.28
N GLU A 37 5.11 14.77 4.22
CA GLU A 37 4.09 14.03 3.48
C GLU A 37 4.56 12.59 3.24
N VAL A 38 3.79 11.64 3.79
CA VAL A 38 4.06 10.21 3.63
C VAL A 38 3.81 9.88 2.16
N ARG A 39 4.89 9.53 1.44
CA ARG A 39 4.79 9.19 0.02
C ARG A 39 4.19 7.80 -0.17
N GLN A 40 3.73 7.51 -1.39
CA GLN A 40 3.44 6.13 -1.77
C GLN A 40 4.73 5.33 -1.91
N CYS A 41 4.69 4.07 -1.49
CA CYS A 41 5.80 3.15 -1.67
C CYS A 41 6.08 2.87 -3.17
N ILE A 42 7.29 2.41 -3.48
CA ILE A 42 7.79 2.12 -4.81
C ILE A 42 6.83 1.21 -5.57
N PRO A 43 6.54 1.49 -6.86
CA PRO A 43 5.74 0.59 -7.68
C PRO A 43 6.52 -0.67 -8.06
N CYS A 44 5.80 -1.80 -8.13
CA CYS A 44 6.39 -3.12 -8.36
C CYS A 44 5.45 -4.01 -9.20
N GLY A 45 5.93 -5.22 -9.53
CA GLY A 45 5.14 -6.21 -10.26
C GLY A 45 4.88 -5.89 -11.73
N PRO A 46 4.08 -6.73 -12.42
CA PRO A 46 3.85 -6.63 -13.86
C PRO A 46 3.25 -5.27 -14.24
N GLY A 47 3.96 -4.54 -15.09
CA GLY A 47 3.53 -3.21 -15.55
C GLY A 47 3.47 -2.16 -14.44
N ASN A 48 4.21 -2.32 -13.33
CA ASN A 48 4.22 -1.39 -12.19
C ASN A 48 2.82 -1.17 -11.57
N ARG A 49 1.96 -2.19 -11.64
CA ARG A 49 0.58 -2.15 -11.13
C ARG A 49 0.45 -2.53 -9.65
N GLY A 50 1.54 -2.94 -9.02
CA GLY A 50 1.62 -3.19 -7.59
C GLY A 50 2.38 -2.11 -6.84
N ARG A 51 2.38 -2.21 -5.51
CA ARG A 51 3.14 -1.39 -4.57
C ARG A 51 3.85 -2.29 -3.55
N CYS A 52 5.00 -1.84 -3.07
CA CYS A 52 5.79 -2.56 -2.10
C CYS A 52 5.20 -2.43 -0.70
N PHE A 53 4.76 -3.54 -0.12
CA PHE A 53 4.29 -3.61 1.28
C PHE A 53 5.43 -3.93 2.24
N GLY A 54 6.46 -4.63 1.77
CA GLY A 54 7.68 -4.95 2.50
C GLY A 54 8.83 -5.27 1.52
N PRO A 55 10.05 -5.55 2.01
CA PRO A 55 11.23 -5.74 1.14
C PRO A 55 11.11 -6.94 0.19
N SER A 56 10.23 -7.88 0.50
CA SER A 56 9.95 -9.08 -0.31
C SER A 56 8.46 -9.26 -0.63
N ILE A 57 7.65 -8.19 -0.50
CA ILE A 57 6.20 -8.24 -0.69
C ILE A 57 5.75 -7.16 -1.67
N CYS A 58 5.18 -7.56 -2.79
CA CYS A 58 4.59 -6.68 -3.79
C CYS A 58 3.12 -7.03 -3.98
N CYS A 59 2.21 -6.07 -3.83
CA CYS A 59 0.78 -6.31 -4.00
C CYS A 59 0.10 -5.23 -4.83
N GLY A 60 -0.93 -5.61 -5.59
CA GLY A 60 -1.80 -4.67 -6.29
C GLY A 60 -3.18 -5.26 -6.53
N GLU A 61 -4.18 -4.40 -6.62
CA GLU A 61 -5.59 -4.80 -6.73
C GLU A 61 -5.86 -5.72 -7.94
N GLU A 62 -5.18 -5.48 -9.06
CA GLU A 62 -5.35 -6.25 -10.30
C GLU A 62 -4.39 -7.46 -10.43
N VAL A 63 -3.25 -7.42 -9.73
CA VAL A 63 -2.16 -8.39 -9.93
C VAL A 63 -2.01 -9.37 -8.77
N GLY A 64 -2.77 -9.19 -7.69
CA GLY A 64 -2.65 -9.98 -6.46
C GLY A 64 -1.40 -9.61 -5.67
N CYS A 65 -0.85 -10.59 -4.94
CA CYS A 65 0.36 -10.43 -4.14
C CYS A 65 1.45 -11.41 -4.55
N TYR A 66 2.68 -10.93 -4.57
CA TYR A 66 3.91 -11.66 -4.88
C TYR A 66 4.85 -11.62 -3.68
N PHE A 67 5.47 -12.76 -3.38
CA PHE A 67 6.33 -12.96 -2.21
C PHE A 67 7.68 -13.52 -2.63
N GLY A 68 8.75 -12.73 -2.50
CA GLY A 68 10.12 -13.17 -2.80
C GLY A 68 10.34 -13.61 -4.25
N THR A 69 9.51 -13.14 -5.18
CA THR A 69 9.62 -13.44 -6.62
C THR A 69 10.35 -12.31 -7.37
N SER A 70 10.52 -12.44 -8.69
CA SER A 70 11.12 -11.40 -9.53
C SER A 70 10.42 -10.04 -9.43
N GLU A 71 9.12 -10.04 -9.16
CA GLU A 71 8.27 -8.86 -9.04
C GLU A 71 8.62 -8.01 -7.82
N THR A 72 9.22 -8.60 -6.78
CA THR A 72 9.53 -7.92 -5.50
C THR A 72 10.93 -7.36 -5.44
N VAL A 73 11.78 -7.60 -6.45
CA VAL A 73 13.20 -7.20 -6.45
C VAL A 73 13.39 -5.70 -6.20
N ARG A 74 12.47 -4.85 -6.70
CA ARG A 74 12.54 -3.41 -6.47
C ARG A 74 12.17 -2.98 -5.05
N CYS A 75 11.47 -3.81 -4.27
CA CYS A 75 11.00 -3.43 -2.95
C CYS A 75 12.10 -3.31 -1.91
N ILE A 76 13.25 -3.97 -2.11
CA ILE A 76 14.44 -3.77 -1.27
C ILE A 76 14.96 -2.32 -1.34
N GLU A 77 14.69 -1.61 -2.44
CA GLU A 77 15.10 -0.21 -2.64
C GLU A 77 14.49 0.70 -1.57
N GLU A 78 13.32 0.34 -1.03
CA GLU A 78 12.66 1.11 0.03
C GLU A 78 13.50 1.22 1.31
N ASN A 79 14.28 0.20 1.65
CA ASN A 79 15.13 0.20 2.85
C ASN A 79 16.22 1.29 2.77
N TYR A 80 16.53 1.78 1.58
CA TYR A 80 17.57 2.77 1.34
C TYR A 80 17.01 4.19 1.20
N LEU A 81 15.69 4.36 1.15
CA LEU A 81 15.05 5.66 1.05
C LEU A 81 14.88 6.30 2.45
N PRO A 82 15.28 7.57 2.64
CA PRO A 82 15.14 8.26 3.93
C PRO A 82 13.70 8.63 4.27
N SER A 83 12.85 8.81 3.25
CA SER A 83 11.47 9.27 3.44
C SER A 83 10.55 8.09 3.73
N PRO A 84 9.66 8.20 4.74
CA PRO A 84 8.71 7.16 5.04
C PRO A 84 7.73 7.02 3.88
N CYS A 85 7.33 5.79 3.62
CA CYS A 85 6.29 5.50 2.64
C CYS A 85 5.16 4.72 3.29
N GLU A 86 3.99 4.80 2.68
CA GLU A 86 2.87 3.95 3.04
C GLU A 86 2.26 3.36 1.77
N SER A 87 2.01 2.05 1.83
CA SER A 87 1.26 1.39 0.78
C SER A 87 -0.21 1.77 0.88
N GLY A 88 -0.87 1.94 -0.27
CA GLY A 88 -2.27 2.34 -0.34
C GLY A 88 -3.22 1.31 0.29
N GLY A 89 -4.51 1.61 0.25
CA GLY A 89 -5.56 0.75 0.81
C GLY A 89 -5.96 1.16 2.23
N LYS A 90 -7.17 0.74 2.61
CA LYS A 90 -7.70 0.99 3.96
C LYS A 90 -6.97 0.12 5.00
N PRO A 91 -6.86 0.58 6.26
CA PRO A 91 -6.34 -0.24 7.34
C PRO A 91 -7.19 -1.50 7.54
N CYS A 92 -6.53 -2.59 7.90
CA CYS A 92 -7.14 -3.89 8.19
C CYS A 92 -6.51 -4.49 9.46
N THR A 93 -6.79 -5.77 9.72
CA THR A 93 -6.34 -6.46 10.94
C THR A 93 -4.80 -6.40 11.11
N MET A 94 -4.32 -6.52 12.35
CA MET A 94 -2.88 -6.54 12.70
C MET A 94 -2.07 -5.29 12.30
N GLY A 95 -2.72 -4.13 12.15
CA GLY A 95 -2.02 -2.90 11.72
C GLY A 95 -1.54 -2.95 10.26
N GLY A 96 -2.05 -3.89 9.47
CA GLY A 96 -1.80 -3.97 8.05
C GLY A 96 -2.72 -3.06 7.23
N ARG A 97 -2.55 -3.12 5.91
CA ARG A 97 -3.42 -2.47 4.92
C ARG A 97 -3.87 -3.42 3.84
N CYS A 98 -5.05 -3.16 3.29
CA CYS A 98 -5.62 -3.98 2.24
C CYS A 98 -4.81 -3.85 0.96
N ALA A 99 -4.15 -4.94 0.58
CA ALA A 99 -3.16 -4.96 -0.48
C ALA A 99 -3.72 -5.46 -1.82
N ALA A 100 -4.71 -6.34 -1.73
CA ALA A 100 -5.50 -6.88 -2.84
C ALA A 100 -6.87 -7.33 -2.29
N PRO A 101 -7.85 -7.68 -3.16
CA PRO A 101 -9.18 -8.10 -2.71
C PRO A 101 -9.11 -9.27 -1.73
N GLY A 102 -9.57 -9.03 -0.49
CA GLY A 102 -9.57 -10.02 0.58
C GLY A 102 -8.20 -10.31 1.21
N ILE A 103 -7.16 -9.53 0.92
CA ILE A 103 -5.79 -9.73 1.43
C ILE A 103 -5.35 -8.49 2.22
N CYS A 104 -5.00 -8.69 3.49
CA CYS A 104 -4.41 -7.70 4.38
C CYS A 104 -2.91 -7.96 4.52
N CYS A 105 -2.06 -6.94 4.35
CA CYS A 105 -0.61 -7.09 4.45
C CYS A 105 0.00 -6.06 5.39
N ASN A 106 1.02 -6.47 6.13
CA ASN A 106 2.01 -5.58 6.74
C ASN A 106 3.36 -5.74 6.01
N ASP A 107 4.43 -5.23 6.59
CA ASP A 107 5.79 -5.26 6.03
C ASP A 107 6.46 -6.64 6.08
N GLU A 108 5.92 -7.57 6.86
CA GLU A 108 6.47 -8.90 7.08
C GLU A 108 5.62 -10.02 6.45
N SER A 109 4.31 -9.86 6.40
CA SER A 109 3.37 -10.94 6.08
C SER A 109 2.04 -10.43 5.52
N CYS A 110 1.27 -11.36 4.95
CA CYS A 110 -0.09 -11.11 4.52
C CYS A 110 -1.03 -12.22 5.00
N THR A 111 -2.27 -11.85 5.31
CA THR A 111 -3.33 -12.77 5.71
C THR A 111 -4.59 -12.49 4.91
N LEU A 112 -5.46 -13.49 4.80
CA LEU A 112 -6.80 -13.27 4.27
C LEU A 112 -7.61 -12.47 5.30
N ASP A 113 -8.28 -11.42 4.83
CA ASP A 113 -9.11 -10.55 5.66
C ASP A 113 -10.35 -10.12 4.86
N SER A 114 -11.53 -10.52 5.32
CA SER A 114 -12.80 -10.17 4.69
C SER A 114 -13.07 -8.67 4.69
N SER A 115 -12.47 -7.91 5.61
CA SER A 115 -12.56 -6.45 5.59
C SER A 115 -11.96 -5.86 4.32
N CYS A 116 -11.01 -6.55 3.67
CA CYS A 116 -10.38 -6.14 2.42
C CYS A 116 -11.16 -6.56 1.17
N LEU A 117 -12.32 -7.20 1.32
CA LEU A 117 -13.23 -7.40 0.21
C LEU A 117 -13.94 -6.07 -0.10
N ASP A 118 -14.08 -5.80 -1.38
CA ASP A 118 -14.64 -4.54 -1.85
C ASP A 118 -16.18 -4.66 -1.91
N GLU A 119 -16.86 -4.33 -0.81
CA GLU A 119 -18.33 -4.22 -0.76
C GLU A 119 -18.86 -3.14 -1.74
N SER A 120 -17.99 -2.29 -2.29
CA SER A 120 -18.37 -1.18 -3.17
C SER A 120 -18.54 -1.57 -4.64
N LYS A 121 -17.97 -2.70 -5.08
CA LYS A 121 -18.15 -3.19 -6.47
C LYS A 121 -19.52 -3.83 -6.70
N GLU A 122 -20.16 -4.38 -5.67
CA GLU A 122 -21.54 -4.88 -5.80
C GLU A 122 -22.55 -3.75 -6.02
N ARG A 123 -22.39 -2.59 -5.35
CA ARG A 123 -23.28 -1.44 -5.61
C ARG A 123 -23.06 -0.81 -6.99
N LYS A 124 -21.83 -0.82 -7.52
CA LYS A 124 -21.56 -0.34 -8.88
C LYS A 124 -22.04 -1.30 -9.96
N LYS A 125 -21.97 -2.62 -9.75
CA LYS A 125 -22.55 -3.60 -10.67
C LYS A 125 -24.08 -3.51 -10.70
N VAL A 126 -24.72 -3.34 -9.54
CA VAL A 126 -26.17 -3.12 -9.44
C VAL A 126 -26.61 -1.78 -10.07
N SER A 127 -25.75 -0.74 -10.11
CA SER A 127 -26.05 0.52 -10.81
C SER A 127 -25.74 0.50 -12.32
N ILE A 128 -24.78 -0.30 -12.78
CA ILE A 128 -24.45 -0.41 -14.22
C ILE A 128 -25.46 -1.33 -14.92
N ASP A 129 -25.86 -2.44 -14.29
CA ASP A 129 -26.87 -3.36 -14.85
C ASP A 129 -28.30 -2.79 -14.80
N LYS A 130 -28.55 -1.76 -13.99
CA LYS A 130 -29.85 -1.05 -13.98
C LYS A 130 -29.99 0.01 -15.07
N ASN A 131 -28.91 0.38 -15.76
CA ASN A 131 -28.92 1.43 -16.78
C ASN A 131 -28.93 0.89 -18.23
N ILE A 132 -29.01 -0.43 -18.47
CA ILE A 132 -28.97 -0.98 -19.83
C ILE A 132 -30.20 -1.81 -20.27
N THR A 133 -31.16 -2.14 -19.41
CA THR A 133 -32.41 -2.80 -19.85
C THR A 133 -33.66 -2.47 -19.02
N VAL A 134 -34.04 -1.20 -18.93
CA VAL A 134 -35.42 -0.85 -18.54
C VAL A 134 -35.96 0.18 -19.52
N MET A 135 -36.48 -0.30 -20.65
CA MET A 135 -37.50 0.44 -21.37
C MET A 135 -38.74 0.48 -20.48
N ASP A 136 -39.22 1.70 -20.28
CA ASP A 136 -40.38 2.12 -19.52
C ASP A 136 -41.58 1.15 -19.61
N GLY A 137 -41.93 0.53 -18.48
CA GLY A 137 -43.08 -0.37 -18.34
C GLY A 137 -44.43 0.29 -18.62
N SER A 138 -44.48 1.63 -18.66
CA SER A 138 -45.69 2.41 -18.98
C SER A 138 -46.17 2.18 -20.43
N ALA A 139 -45.25 2.12 -21.39
CA ALA A 139 -45.61 2.00 -22.81
C ALA A 139 -46.09 0.58 -23.19
N SER A 140 -45.53 -0.46 -22.54
CA SER A 140 -45.93 -1.85 -22.75
C SER A 140 -47.34 -2.15 -22.23
N ASP A 141 -47.74 -1.56 -21.10
CA ASP A 141 -49.08 -1.75 -20.53
C ASP A 141 -50.18 -1.08 -21.37
N ILE A 142 -49.86 0.05 -22.01
CA ILE A 142 -50.79 0.74 -22.92
C ILE A 142 -51.00 -0.07 -24.19
N LEU A 143 -49.93 -0.66 -24.75
CA LEU A 143 -50.01 -1.49 -25.95
C LEU A 143 -50.85 -2.76 -25.71
N LEU A 144 -50.67 -3.42 -24.56
CA LEU A 144 -51.44 -4.59 -24.16
C LEU A 144 -52.94 -4.28 -23.98
N LYS A 145 -53.27 -3.12 -23.37
CA LYS A 145 -54.67 -2.67 -23.27
C LYS A 145 -55.30 -2.38 -24.62
N LEU A 146 -54.57 -1.77 -25.55
CA LEU A 146 -55.08 -1.48 -26.90
C LEU A 146 -55.35 -2.76 -27.70
N MET A 147 -54.47 -3.77 -27.58
CA MET A 147 -54.65 -5.07 -28.24
C MET A 147 -55.84 -5.85 -27.66
N GLN A 148 -56.08 -5.75 -26.35
CA GLN A 148 -57.25 -6.37 -25.71
C GLN A 148 -58.58 -5.69 -26.09
N MET A 149 -58.55 -4.39 -26.40
CA MET A 149 -59.72 -3.64 -26.87
C MET A 149 -60.04 -3.94 -28.35
N ALA A 150 -59.02 -4.13 -29.19
CA ALA A 150 -59.18 -4.48 -30.60
C ALA A 150 -59.69 -5.93 -30.82
N ASN A 151 -59.50 -6.82 -29.85
CA ASN A 151 -59.93 -8.24 -29.93
C ASN A 151 -61.31 -8.50 -29.32
N ARG A 152 -62.09 -7.45 -29.01
CA ARG A 152 -63.44 -7.52 -28.42
C ARG A 152 -64.55 -7.10 -29.39
N GLN A 153 -64.32 -7.23 -30.69
CA GLN A 153 -65.33 -7.07 -31.74
C GLN A 153 -65.57 -8.39 -32.48
#